data_AF-A0AAV4GFX5-F1
#
_entry.id   AF-A0AAV4GFX5-F1
#
_cell.length_a   1.000
_cell.length_b   1.000
_cell.length_c   1.000
_cell.angle_alpha   90.00
_cell.angle_beta   90.00
_cell.angle_gamma   90.00
#
_symmetry.space_group_name_H-M   'P 1'
#
loop_
_entity.id
_entity.type
_entity.pdbx_description
1 polymer ?
#
loop_
_entity_poly.entity_id
_entity_poly.type
_entity_poly.pdbx_seq_one_letter_code
_entity_poly.pdbx_strand_id
1 'polypeptide(L)'
;IMSKSYSIVQKPQWRRQNDGHLTLSASSQAERVGHANKSALKRARDPAVVRQEAIARLPVDLRVNDLAILGATTLEFGIYYGQTFLWALEHATSWVVGVVAQIAAETEVDSPIGRNKKLLADYALSFPEVKDEIDYKAKDLIANERVHQSGGDVGFTLVGFGKFRALSWKELPTSSKTKHKSYCEYIRKKEAVERTSRMGKLQSYLRESTSGPTRRWSPRKTSAGSSSAQSSAGTCFLHAISRSTPVTSTETLTSLEDIDDVSEEVLVQMTQDAEQAATRQEGRRLTV
;
A
#
# COMPACT_ATOMS: atom_id res chain seq x y z
N ILE A 1 -40.54 16.94 26.06
CA ILE A 1 -40.12 17.25 24.67
C ILE A 1 -38.72 16.67 24.51
N MET A 2 -38.57 15.65 23.66
CA MET A 2 -37.37 14.82 23.56
C MET A 2 -36.22 15.60 22.89
N SER A 3 -35.16 15.88 23.65
CA SER A 3 -33.89 16.37 23.11
C SER A 3 -33.06 15.17 22.65
N LYS A 4 -33.30 14.68 21.43
CA LYS A 4 -32.31 13.85 20.74
C LYS A 4 -31.33 14.79 20.06
N SER A 5 -30.24 15.12 20.75
CA SER A 5 -29.10 15.80 20.15
C SER A 5 -28.44 14.85 19.15
N TYR A 6 -28.87 14.90 17.90
CA TYR A 6 -28.25 14.16 16.79
C TYR A 6 -26.93 14.81 16.41
N SER A 7 -25.85 14.52 17.14
CA SER A 7 -24.49 14.76 16.66
C SER A 7 -24.02 13.53 15.88
N ILE A 8 -24.73 13.15 14.81
CA ILE A 8 -24.21 12.13 13.88
C ILE A 8 -23.40 12.86 12.83
N VAL A 9 -22.18 13.25 13.19
CA VAL A 9 -21.14 13.43 12.18
C VAL A 9 -20.99 12.06 11.52
N GLN A 10 -21.23 11.96 10.22
CA GLN A 10 -21.12 10.69 9.49
C GLN A 10 -19.67 10.20 9.58
N LYS A 11 -19.44 9.24 10.46
CA LYS A 11 -18.16 8.53 10.56
C LYS A 11 -18.10 7.48 9.44
N PRO A 12 -16.93 7.28 8.81
CA PRO A 12 -16.74 6.20 7.86
C PRO A 12 -17.15 4.86 8.46
N GLN A 13 -17.93 4.10 7.71
CA GLN A 13 -18.21 2.70 7.98
C GLN A 13 -16.99 1.86 7.57
N TRP A 14 -16.08 1.67 8.52
CA TRP A 14 -14.84 0.94 8.29
C TRP A 14 -15.10 -0.52 7.93
N ARG A 15 -14.55 -0.96 6.80
CA ARG A 15 -14.40 -2.38 6.51
C ARG A 15 -13.25 -2.92 7.35
N ARG A 16 -13.50 -4.00 8.07
CA ARG A 16 -12.51 -4.65 8.95
C ARG A 16 -12.30 -6.09 8.55
N GLN A 17 -11.07 -6.56 8.76
CA GLN A 17 -10.71 -7.97 8.69
C GLN A 17 -11.15 -8.69 9.97
N ASN A 18 -11.09 -10.02 9.96
CA ASN A 18 -11.45 -10.87 11.10
C ASN A 18 -10.60 -10.59 12.36
N ASP A 19 -9.43 -9.99 12.21
CA ASP A 19 -8.54 -9.61 13.32
C ASP A 19 -8.76 -8.17 13.82
N GLY A 20 -9.78 -7.48 13.30
CA GLY A 20 -10.21 -6.14 13.70
C GLY A 20 -9.49 -4.99 12.97
N HIS A 21 -8.46 -5.28 12.17
CA HIS A 21 -7.74 -4.26 11.39
C HIS A 21 -8.52 -3.78 10.17
N LEU A 22 -8.16 -2.60 9.67
CA LEU A 22 -8.79 -2.05 8.46
C LEU A 22 -8.55 -2.97 7.26
N THR A 23 -9.61 -3.20 6.49
CA THR A 23 -9.50 -3.83 5.17
C THR A 23 -8.98 -2.80 4.19
N LEU A 24 -7.73 -2.97 3.79
CA LEU A 24 -7.08 -2.05 2.85
C LEU A 24 -7.42 -2.36 1.39
N SER A 25 -7.90 -3.55 1.04
CA SER A 25 -8.30 -3.85 -0.34
C SER A 25 -9.44 -2.95 -0.81
N ALA A 26 -9.41 -2.53 -2.07
CA ALA A 26 -10.53 -1.81 -2.67
C ALA A 26 -11.80 -2.67 -2.58
N SER A 27 -12.96 -2.02 -2.40
CA SER A 27 -14.24 -2.72 -2.56
C SER A 27 -14.53 -2.95 -4.05
N SER A 28 -15.36 -3.92 -4.38
CA SER A 28 -15.81 -4.12 -5.77
C SER A 28 -16.49 -2.87 -6.36
N GLN A 29 -17.11 -2.05 -5.51
CA GLN A 29 -17.63 -0.74 -5.94
C GLN A 29 -16.51 0.23 -6.29
N ALA A 30 -15.45 0.28 -5.48
CA ALA A 30 -14.28 1.11 -5.79
C ALA A 30 -13.59 0.63 -7.07
N GLU A 31 -13.41 -0.67 -7.27
CA GLU A 31 -12.84 -1.22 -8.50
C GLU A 31 -13.62 -0.77 -9.74
N ARG A 32 -14.96 -0.86 -9.71
CA ARG A 32 -15.81 -0.39 -10.81
C ARG A 32 -15.64 1.10 -11.10
N VAL A 33 -15.62 1.94 -10.06
CA VAL A 33 -15.43 3.39 -10.22
C VAL A 33 -14.04 3.69 -10.77
N GLY A 34 -13.00 3.07 -10.22
CA GLY A 34 -11.63 3.23 -10.65
C GLY A 34 -11.44 2.83 -12.12
N HIS A 35 -12.04 1.71 -12.53
CA HIS A 35 -12.02 1.25 -13.92
C HIS A 35 -12.74 2.24 -14.85
N ALA A 36 -13.93 2.70 -14.48
CA ALA A 36 -14.69 3.66 -15.27
C ALA A 36 -13.97 5.00 -15.46
N ASN A 37 -13.16 5.41 -14.48
CA ASN A 37 -12.42 6.67 -14.49
C ASN A 37 -10.98 6.52 -15.02
N LYS A 38 -10.50 5.31 -15.35
CA LYS A 38 -9.08 5.04 -15.65
C LYS A 38 -8.51 5.89 -16.80
N SER A 39 -9.35 6.28 -17.76
CA SER A 39 -8.96 7.12 -18.91
C SER A 39 -9.47 8.57 -18.81
N ALA A 40 -10.19 8.92 -17.75
CA ALA A 40 -10.82 10.24 -17.63
C ALA A 40 -9.83 11.27 -17.08
N LEU A 41 -9.15 11.99 -17.96
CA LEU A 41 -8.38 13.17 -17.56
C LEU A 41 -9.34 14.32 -17.23
N LYS A 42 -9.50 14.59 -15.93
CA LYS A 42 -10.33 15.69 -15.43
C LYS A 42 -9.45 16.72 -14.74
N ARG A 43 -9.69 18.00 -15.02
CA ARG A 43 -8.97 19.10 -14.37
C ARG A 43 -9.52 19.29 -12.96
N ALA A 44 -8.63 19.41 -11.99
CA ALA A 44 -9.02 19.70 -10.61
C ALA A 44 -9.68 21.08 -10.52
N ARG A 45 -10.84 21.14 -9.87
CA ARG A 45 -11.55 22.40 -9.59
C ARG A 45 -10.96 23.08 -8.36
N ASP A 46 -11.27 24.36 -8.20
CA ASP A 46 -10.83 25.12 -7.03
C ASP A 46 -11.45 24.54 -5.74
N PRO A 47 -10.66 24.29 -4.68
CA PRO A 47 -11.16 23.70 -3.44
C PRO A 47 -12.31 24.46 -2.78
N ALA A 48 -12.36 25.80 -2.90
CA ALA A 48 -13.44 26.59 -2.32
C ALA A 48 -14.79 26.31 -2.98
N VAL A 49 -14.79 26.12 -4.31
CA VAL A 49 -15.99 25.76 -5.08
C VAL A 49 -16.51 24.38 -4.65
N VAL A 50 -15.61 23.40 -4.58
CA VAL A 50 -15.96 22.03 -4.18
C VAL A 50 -16.49 21.99 -2.75
N ARG A 51 -15.89 22.76 -1.85
CA ARG A 51 -16.35 22.90 -0.46
C ARG A 51 -17.75 23.53 -0.40
N GLN A 52 -18.02 24.54 -1.22
CA GLN A 52 -19.34 25.17 -1.26
C GLN A 52 -20.42 24.21 -1.80
N GLU A 53 -20.10 23.41 -2.82
CA GLU A 53 -20.98 22.34 -3.31
C GLU A 53 -21.24 21.26 -2.25
N ALA A 54 -20.23 20.94 -1.43
CA ALA A 54 -20.39 20.03 -0.29
C ALA A 54 -21.35 20.59 0.76
N ILE A 55 -21.20 21.87 1.13
CA ILE A 55 -22.11 22.57 2.05
C ILE A 55 -23.55 22.57 1.51
N ALA A 56 -23.74 22.83 0.21
CA ALA A 56 -25.06 22.87 -0.40
C ALA A 56 -25.79 21.51 -0.32
N ARG A 57 -25.05 20.40 -0.42
CA ARG A 57 -25.59 19.02 -0.31
C ARG A 57 -25.90 18.59 1.12
N LEU A 58 -25.34 19.26 2.12
CA LEU A 58 -25.54 18.90 3.52
C LEU A 58 -26.86 19.45 4.10
N PRO A 59 -27.49 18.71 5.03
CA PRO A 59 -28.52 19.24 5.93
C PRO A 59 -28.04 20.50 6.64
N VAL A 60 -28.96 21.46 6.88
CA VAL A 60 -28.64 22.79 7.41
C VAL A 60 -27.85 22.73 8.72
N ASP A 61 -28.18 21.78 9.60
CA ASP A 61 -27.53 21.54 10.88
C ASP A 61 -26.06 21.07 10.75
N LEU A 62 -25.70 20.43 9.64
CA LEU A 62 -24.33 19.94 9.38
C LEU A 62 -23.46 20.92 8.59
N ARG A 63 -24.03 22.02 8.07
CA ARG A 63 -23.31 23.01 7.23
C ARG A 63 -22.26 23.84 7.98
N VAL A 64 -22.27 23.79 9.31
CA VAL A 64 -21.27 24.44 10.17
C VAL A 64 -20.22 23.45 10.71
N ASN A 65 -20.39 22.15 10.44
CA ASN A 65 -19.50 21.12 10.93
C ASN A 65 -18.41 20.83 9.88
N ASP A 66 -17.20 21.31 10.13
CA ASP A 66 -16.07 21.15 9.19
C ASP A 66 -15.81 19.69 8.80
N LEU A 67 -15.92 18.76 9.75
CA LEU A 67 -15.70 17.34 9.48
C LEU A 67 -16.78 16.76 8.53
N ALA A 68 -18.03 17.17 8.70
CA ALA A 68 -19.12 16.78 7.80
C ALA A 68 -18.96 17.40 6.40
N ILE A 69 -18.54 18.67 6.33
CA ILE A 69 -18.25 19.36 5.06
C ILE A 69 -17.12 18.67 4.32
N LEU A 70 -16.02 18.36 5.00
CA LEU A 70 -14.91 17.60 4.44
C LEU A 70 -15.36 16.22 3.97
N GLY A 71 -16.13 15.48 4.77
CA GLY A 71 -16.65 14.18 4.38
C GLY A 71 -17.53 14.21 3.12
N ALA A 72 -18.30 15.30 2.92
CA ALA A 72 -19.13 15.53 1.74
C ALA A 72 -18.36 16.09 0.53
N THR A 73 -17.14 16.60 0.72
CA THR A 73 -16.29 17.17 -0.34
C THR A 73 -15.92 16.08 -1.34
N THR A 74 -15.98 16.39 -2.64
CA THR A 74 -15.70 15.44 -3.73
C THR A 74 -14.23 15.44 -4.11
N LEU A 75 -13.72 14.27 -4.49
CA LEU A 75 -12.39 14.11 -5.03
C LEU A 75 -12.31 14.79 -6.41
N GLU A 76 -11.40 15.75 -6.53
CA GLU A 76 -11.09 16.43 -7.79
C GLU A 76 -9.83 15.87 -8.47
N PHE A 77 -9.36 14.69 -8.04
CA PHE A 77 -8.15 14.06 -8.55
C PHE A 77 -8.20 12.54 -8.40
N GLY A 78 -7.29 11.87 -9.12
CA GLY A 78 -7.11 10.42 -9.06
C GLY A 78 -8.24 9.61 -9.69
N ILE A 79 -8.12 8.29 -9.59
CA ILE A 79 -9.06 7.32 -10.21
C ILE A 79 -10.46 7.34 -9.56
N TYR A 80 -10.59 7.91 -8.36
CA TYR A 80 -11.88 8.01 -7.67
C TYR A 80 -12.51 9.41 -7.80
N TYR A 81 -12.12 10.17 -8.84
CA TYR A 81 -12.69 11.48 -9.15
C TYR A 81 -14.22 11.47 -9.07
N GLY A 82 -14.79 12.50 -8.42
CA GLY A 82 -16.22 12.72 -8.28
C GLY A 82 -16.88 11.96 -7.11
N GLN A 83 -16.16 11.05 -6.45
CA GLN A 83 -16.62 10.43 -5.21
C GLN A 83 -16.33 11.33 -4.01
N THR A 84 -17.09 11.19 -2.92
CA THR A 84 -16.84 11.97 -1.71
C THR A 84 -15.63 11.44 -0.94
N PHE A 85 -15.04 12.26 -0.07
CA PHE A 85 -13.97 11.80 0.81
C PHE A 85 -14.46 10.69 1.74
N LEU A 86 -15.67 10.81 2.29
CA LEU A 86 -16.30 9.75 3.09
C LEU A 86 -16.36 8.43 2.31
N TRP A 87 -16.86 8.47 1.07
CA TRP A 87 -16.92 7.29 0.22
C TRP A 87 -15.53 6.67 0.00
N ALA A 88 -14.50 7.50 -0.23
CA ALA A 88 -13.15 7.02 -0.47
C ALA A 88 -12.58 6.29 0.75
N LEU A 89 -12.85 6.78 1.96
CA LEU A 89 -12.42 6.12 3.20
C LEU A 89 -13.13 4.79 3.47
N GLU A 90 -14.39 4.65 3.05
CA GLU A 90 -15.18 3.41 3.22
C GLU A 90 -14.80 2.34 2.16
N HIS A 91 -14.55 2.79 0.93
CA HIS A 91 -14.47 1.90 -0.24
C HIS A 91 -13.06 1.72 -0.80
N ALA A 92 -12.14 2.64 -0.53
CA ALA A 92 -10.80 2.70 -1.11
C ALA A 92 -9.74 3.14 -0.09
N THR A 93 -9.80 2.59 1.12
CA THR A 93 -8.99 3.00 2.26
C THR A 93 -7.48 2.91 1.99
N SER A 94 -6.97 1.86 1.32
CA SER A 94 -5.54 1.77 0.96
C SER A 94 -5.07 2.94 0.11
N TRP A 95 -5.89 3.33 -0.86
CA TRP A 95 -5.58 4.41 -1.77
C TRP A 95 -5.52 5.74 -1.03
N VAL A 96 -6.49 6.01 -0.15
CA VAL A 96 -6.48 7.21 0.69
C VAL A 96 -5.23 7.23 1.57
N VAL A 97 -4.90 6.13 2.26
CA VAL A 97 -3.69 6.02 3.08
C VAL A 97 -2.43 6.29 2.24
N GLY A 98 -2.35 5.75 1.02
CA GLY A 98 -1.24 5.99 0.11
C GLY A 98 -1.10 7.45 -0.31
N VAL A 99 -2.20 8.09 -0.69
CA VAL A 99 -2.22 9.52 -1.04
C VAL A 99 -1.78 10.38 0.14
N VAL A 100 -2.29 10.13 1.34
CA VAL A 100 -1.92 10.92 2.54
C VAL A 100 -0.46 10.74 2.90
N ALA A 101 0.07 9.50 2.82
CA ALA A 101 1.49 9.24 3.03
C ALA A 101 2.36 9.98 2.00
N GLN A 102 1.94 10.04 0.74
CA GLN A 102 2.65 10.77 -0.32
C GLN A 102 2.62 12.29 -0.09
N ILE A 103 1.49 12.85 0.35
CA ILE A 103 1.39 14.29 0.65
C ILE A 103 2.40 14.71 1.73
N ALA A 104 2.66 13.85 2.72
CA ALA A 104 3.67 14.13 3.75
C ALA A 104 5.10 14.21 3.20
N ALA A 105 5.36 13.63 2.02
CA ALA A 105 6.65 13.68 1.34
C ALA A 105 6.72 14.74 0.21
N GLU A 106 5.57 15.25 -0.26
CA GLU A 106 5.52 16.29 -1.30
C GLU A 106 5.84 17.68 -0.72
N THR A 107 6.69 18.45 -1.41
CA THR A 107 6.85 19.89 -1.12
C THR A 107 5.62 20.65 -1.60
N GLU A 108 5.16 21.63 -0.81
CA GLU A 108 3.87 22.32 -1.01
C GLU A 108 3.81 22.99 -2.40
N VAL A 109 3.11 22.37 -3.35
CA VAL A 109 2.81 22.98 -4.66
C VAL A 109 1.47 23.68 -4.55
N ASP A 110 1.47 25.02 -4.68
CA ASP A 110 0.28 25.87 -4.63
C ASP A 110 -0.61 25.72 -5.88
N SER A 111 -1.08 24.50 -6.11
CA SER A 111 -1.91 24.10 -7.23
C SER A 111 -3.29 23.67 -6.72
N PRO A 112 -4.36 23.78 -7.54
CA PRO A 112 -5.68 23.28 -7.16
C PRO A 112 -5.65 21.80 -6.75
N ILE A 113 -4.83 20.97 -7.41
CA ILE A 113 -4.68 19.56 -7.05
C ILE A 113 -4.00 19.38 -5.68
N GLY A 114 -2.92 20.12 -5.39
CA GLY A 114 -2.22 20.09 -4.10
C GLY A 114 -3.12 20.52 -2.94
N ARG A 115 -3.89 21.59 -3.13
CA ARG A 115 -4.86 22.05 -2.12
C ARG A 115 -6.00 21.04 -1.89
N ASN A 116 -6.54 20.41 -2.95
CA ASN A 116 -7.56 19.36 -2.80
C ASN A 116 -7.00 18.10 -2.11
N LYS A 117 -5.76 17.71 -2.42
CA LYS A 117 -5.02 16.66 -1.73
C LYS A 117 -4.91 16.95 -0.22
N LYS A 118 -4.54 18.18 0.14
CA LYS A 118 -4.44 18.63 1.54
C LYS A 118 -5.77 18.52 2.29
N LEU A 119 -6.89 18.91 1.67
CA LEU A 119 -8.22 18.72 2.27
C LEU A 119 -8.56 17.25 2.53
N LEU A 120 -8.21 16.35 1.61
CA LEU A 120 -8.38 14.90 1.83
C LEU A 120 -7.53 14.43 3.01
N ALA A 121 -6.28 14.91 3.12
CA ALA A 121 -5.40 14.58 4.23
C ALA A 121 -5.96 15.09 5.57
N ASP A 122 -6.42 16.34 5.63
CA ASP A 122 -7.04 16.92 6.83
C ASP A 122 -8.25 16.09 7.29
N TYR A 123 -9.09 15.67 6.34
CA TYR A 123 -10.23 14.78 6.62
C TYR A 123 -9.78 13.41 7.11
N ALA A 124 -8.90 12.74 6.38
CA ALA A 124 -8.49 11.38 6.68
C ALA A 124 -7.74 11.28 8.02
N LEU A 125 -6.86 12.25 8.31
CA LEU A 125 -6.10 12.34 9.56
C LEU A 125 -6.97 12.73 10.76
N SER A 126 -8.21 13.15 10.57
CA SER A 126 -9.15 13.32 11.69
C SER A 126 -9.53 11.97 12.34
N PHE A 127 -9.30 10.84 11.65
CA PHE A 127 -9.62 9.50 12.12
C PHE A 127 -8.37 8.75 12.62
N PRO A 128 -8.39 8.18 13.83
CA PRO A 128 -7.26 7.42 14.37
C PRO A 128 -6.96 6.17 13.54
N GLU A 129 -7.96 5.54 12.93
CA GLU A 129 -7.75 4.33 12.14
C GLU A 129 -6.83 4.56 10.92
N VAL A 130 -6.90 5.74 10.32
CA VAL A 130 -6.01 6.13 9.21
C VAL A 130 -4.61 6.45 9.71
N LYS A 131 -4.52 7.19 10.82
CA LYS A 131 -3.23 7.53 11.46
C LYS A 131 -2.44 6.28 11.82
N ASP A 132 -3.10 5.32 12.49
CA ASP A 132 -2.49 4.06 12.89
C ASP A 132 -1.96 3.27 11.68
N GLU A 133 -2.67 3.33 10.54
CA GLU A 133 -2.26 2.64 9.32
C GLU A 133 -1.08 3.34 8.61
N ILE A 134 -1.08 4.68 8.58
CA ILE A 134 0.06 5.46 8.05
C ILE A 134 1.31 5.18 8.89
N ASP A 135 1.18 5.25 10.22
CA ASP A 135 2.28 4.95 11.16
C ASP A 135 2.79 3.52 11.00
N TYR A 136 1.88 2.55 10.80
CA TYR A 136 2.26 1.18 10.52
C TYR A 136 3.06 1.08 9.21
N LYS A 137 2.59 1.70 8.11
CA LYS A 137 3.30 1.66 6.83
C LYS A 137 4.69 2.29 6.92
N ALA A 138 4.82 3.42 7.61
CA ALA A 138 6.13 4.03 7.84
C ALA A 138 7.08 3.09 8.60
N LYS A 139 6.58 2.40 9.64
CA LYS A 139 7.35 1.38 10.35
C LYS A 139 7.70 0.18 9.49
N ASP A 140 6.80 -0.26 8.61
CA ASP A 140 7.03 -1.38 7.71
C ASP A 140 8.14 -1.07 6.70
N LEU A 141 8.16 0.14 6.14
CA LEU A 141 9.23 0.61 5.26
C LEU A 141 10.58 0.62 5.99
N ILE A 142 10.65 1.20 7.20
CA ILE A 142 11.88 1.23 8.02
C ILE A 142 12.32 -0.19 8.37
N ALA A 143 11.39 -1.08 8.69
CA ALA A 143 11.69 -2.48 8.99
C ALA A 143 12.27 -3.20 7.78
N ASN A 144 11.67 -3.04 6.60
CA ASN A 144 12.14 -3.64 5.35
C ASN A 144 13.55 -3.12 5.01
N GLU A 145 13.78 -1.82 5.11
CA GLU A 145 15.11 -1.23 4.90
C GLU A 145 16.16 -1.83 5.84
N ARG A 146 15.83 -2.03 7.13
CA ARG A 146 16.72 -2.68 8.10
C ARG A 146 17.00 -4.15 7.76
N VAL A 147 16.01 -4.89 7.24
CA VAL A 147 16.23 -6.26 6.75
C VAL A 147 17.25 -6.24 5.61
N HIS A 148 17.13 -5.32 4.66
CA HIS A 148 18.10 -5.17 3.57
C HIS A 148 19.50 -4.79 4.07
N GLN A 149 19.62 -3.77 4.92
CA GLN A 149 20.89 -3.29 5.47
C GLN A 149 21.61 -4.33 6.35
N SER A 150 20.86 -5.23 6.99
CA SER A 150 21.41 -6.30 7.85
C SER A 150 21.77 -7.58 7.10
N GLY A 151 21.69 -7.59 5.77
CA GLY A 151 21.97 -8.78 4.95
C GLY A 151 20.88 -9.86 5.05
N GLY A 152 19.63 -9.45 5.27
CA GLY A 152 18.46 -10.33 5.31
C GLY A 152 18.10 -10.86 6.70
N ASP A 153 18.45 -10.16 7.79
CA ASP A 153 18.01 -10.55 9.13
C ASP A 153 16.50 -10.34 9.29
N VAL A 154 15.74 -11.44 9.18
CA VAL A 154 14.29 -11.49 9.35
C VAL A 154 13.82 -11.11 10.76
N GLY A 155 14.73 -10.98 11.74
CA GLY A 155 14.40 -10.48 13.07
C GLY A 155 13.85 -9.04 13.04
N PHE A 156 14.22 -8.24 12.04
CA PHE A 156 13.69 -6.88 11.85
C PHE A 156 12.31 -6.85 11.19
N THR A 157 11.87 -7.94 10.56
CA THR A 157 10.55 -8.03 9.91
C THR A 157 9.44 -7.80 10.94
N LEU A 158 8.44 -7.00 10.59
CA LEU A 158 7.27 -6.80 11.42
C LEU A 158 6.41 -8.06 11.52
N VAL A 159 5.72 -8.24 12.63
CA VAL A 159 4.73 -9.32 12.80
C VAL A 159 3.67 -9.22 11.71
N GLY A 160 3.19 -8.01 11.42
CA GLY A 160 2.32 -7.73 10.27
C GLY A 160 0.92 -8.34 10.31
N PHE A 161 0.46 -8.81 11.48
CA PHE A 161 -0.91 -9.25 11.72
C PHE A 161 -1.29 -9.15 13.21
N GLY A 162 -2.59 -9.06 13.49
CA GLY A 162 -3.12 -9.05 14.86
C GLY A 162 -2.65 -7.85 15.69
N LYS A 163 -2.86 -7.91 17.00
CA LYS A 163 -2.67 -6.77 17.93
C LYS A 163 -1.24 -6.22 17.96
N PHE A 164 -0.25 -7.08 17.73
CA PHE A 164 1.16 -6.73 17.82
C PHE A 164 1.82 -6.58 16.45
N ARG A 165 1.02 -6.31 15.39
CA ARG A 165 1.50 -6.19 14.01
C ARG A 165 2.70 -5.26 13.84
N ALA A 166 2.76 -4.19 14.62
CA ALA A 166 3.79 -3.15 14.52
C ALA A 166 5.10 -3.46 15.30
N LEU A 167 5.22 -4.64 15.92
CA LEU A 167 6.47 -5.08 16.55
C LEU A 167 7.27 -5.95 15.57
N SER A 168 8.59 -5.90 15.66
CA SER A 168 9.44 -6.83 14.90
C SER A 168 9.45 -8.23 15.52
N TRP A 169 9.86 -9.22 14.73
CA TRP A 169 9.98 -10.61 15.18
C TRP A 169 10.98 -10.76 16.33
N LYS A 170 12.01 -9.92 16.37
CA LYS A 170 13.00 -9.86 17.45
C LYS A 170 12.48 -9.11 18.68
N GLU A 171 11.81 -7.97 18.50
CA GLU A 171 11.31 -7.16 19.61
C GLU A 171 10.20 -7.86 20.41
N LEU A 172 9.33 -8.60 19.73
CA LEU A 172 8.19 -9.28 20.34
C LEU A 172 8.61 -10.23 21.48
N PRO A 173 9.52 -11.22 21.28
CA PRO A 173 9.98 -12.12 22.34
C PRO A 173 10.95 -11.48 23.33
N THR A 174 11.74 -10.48 22.92
CA THR A 174 12.70 -9.80 23.81
C THR A 174 12.00 -8.85 24.80
N SER A 175 10.75 -8.48 24.54
CA SER A 175 10.01 -7.58 25.41
C SER A 175 9.74 -8.17 26.81
N SER A 176 9.95 -7.35 27.84
CA SER A 176 9.62 -7.70 29.23
C SER A 176 8.10 -7.77 29.50
N LYS A 177 7.28 -7.24 28.61
CA LYS A 177 5.82 -7.12 28.78
C LYS A 177 5.14 -8.49 28.79
N THR A 178 4.37 -8.79 29.83
CA THR A 178 3.62 -10.05 30.00
C THR A 178 2.74 -10.36 28.79
N LYS A 179 2.05 -9.36 28.24
CA LYS A 179 1.17 -9.52 27.07
C LYS A 179 1.92 -10.03 25.83
N HIS A 180 3.18 -9.64 25.64
CA HIS A 180 3.98 -10.10 24.50
C HIS A 180 4.41 -11.55 24.70
N LYS A 181 4.86 -11.90 25.91
CA LYS A 181 5.20 -13.29 26.28
C LYS A 181 4.02 -14.23 26.09
N SER A 182 2.83 -13.85 26.59
CA SER A 182 1.60 -14.62 26.39
C SER A 182 1.23 -14.80 24.92
N TYR A 183 1.46 -13.77 24.10
CA TYR A 183 1.20 -13.85 22.66
C TYR A 183 2.18 -14.77 21.93
N CYS A 184 3.47 -14.72 22.27
CA CYS A 184 4.47 -15.66 21.75
C CYS A 184 4.10 -17.11 22.11
N GLU A 185 3.70 -17.37 23.35
CA GLU A 185 3.25 -18.70 23.79
C GLU A 185 2.00 -19.17 23.03
N TYR A 186 1.03 -18.27 22.82
CA TYR A 186 -0.14 -18.57 22.00
C TYR A 186 0.24 -18.95 20.56
N ILE A 187 1.12 -18.18 19.90
CA ILE A 187 1.58 -18.49 18.54
C ILE A 187 2.32 -19.83 18.50
N ARG A 188 3.16 -20.12 19.50
CA ARG A 188 3.90 -21.40 19.58
C ARG A 188 2.96 -22.59 19.63
N LYS A 189 1.89 -22.50 20.41
CA LYS A 189 0.91 -23.57 20.64
C LYS A 189 -0.15 -23.70 19.55
N LYS A 190 -0.28 -22.71 18.66
CA LYS A 190 -1.31 -22.74 17.63
C LYS A 190 -1.05 -23.88 16.64
N GLU A 191 -2.00 -24.80 16.54
CA GLU A 191 -1.98 -25.93 15.62
C GLU A 191 -2.60 -25.55 14.26
N ALA A 192 -2.35 -26.37 13.23
CA ALA A 192 -2.87 -26.19 11.87
C ALA A 192 -2.50 -24.84 11.20
N VAL A 193 -1.33 -24.27 11.53
CA VAL A 193 -0.81 -23.08 10.86
C VAL A 193 -0.05 -23.47 9.59
N GLU A 194 -0.44 -22.89 8.47
CA GLU A 194 0.28 -23.07 7.21
C GLU A 194 1.70 -22.50 7.31
N ARG A 195 2.72 -23.29 6.98
CA ARG A 195 4.14 -22.90 7.15
C ARG A 195 4.56 -21.69 6.31
N THR A 196 3.95 -21.53 5.15
CA THR A 196 4.17 -20.43 4.20
C THR A 196 3.55 -19.12 4.67
N SER A 197 2.53 -19.18 5.53
CA SER A 197 1.86 -17.99 6.08
C SER A 197 2.80 -17.16 6.95
N ARG A 198 2.53 -15.86 7.11
CA ARG A 198 3.30 -14.99 8.01
C ARG A 198 3.35 -15.53 9.44
N MET A 199 2.24 -16.08 9.93
CA MET A 199 2.15 -16.67 11.25
C MET A 199 3.01 -17.94 11.37
N GLY A 200 3.05 -18.79 10.34
CA GLY A 200 3.90 -19.99 10.30
C GLY A 200 5.39 -19.65 10.26
N LYS A 201 5.77 -18.59 9.53
CA LYS A 201 7.15 -18.08 9.52
C LYS A 201 7.56 -17.53 10.89
N LEU A 202 6.70 -16.71 11.52
CA LEU A 202 6.94 -16.21 12.88
C LEU A 202 7.02 -17.36 13.90
N GLN A 203 6.16 -18.37 13.79
CA GLN A 203 6.19 -19.54 14.67
C GLN A 203 7.52 -20.31 14.54
N SER A 204 8.06 -20.45 13.33
CA SER A 204 9.37 -21.05 13.07
C SER A 204 10.49 -20.23 13.72
N TYR A 205 10.49 -18.91 13.51
CA TYR A 205 11.44 -17.98 14.13
C TYR A 205 11.43 -18.07 15.68
N LEU A 206 10.23 -18.13 16.28
CA LEU A 206 10.07 -18.25 17.74
C LEU A 206 10.55 -19.58 18.30
N ARG A 207 10.58 -20.65 17.51
CA ARG A 207 11.14 -21.95 17.91
C ARG A 207 12.66 -21.92 17.84
N GLU A 208 13.20 -21.45 16.72
CA GLU A 208 14.65 -21.35 16.50
C GLU A 208 15.36 -20.43 17.49
N SER A 209 14.75 -19.30 17.84
CA SER A 209 15.28 -18.36 18.84
C SER A 209 15.31 -18.91 20.28
N THR A 210 14.59 -20.00 20.56
CA THR A 210 14.61 -20.65 21.89
C THR A 210 15.70 -21.73 21.99
N SER A 211 16.27 -22.14 20.85
CA SER A 211 17.24 -23.24 20.74
C SER A 211 18.69 -22.84 21.05
N GLY A 212 18.95 -21.63 21.57
CA GLY A 212 20.30 -21.12 21.82
C GLY A 212 21.00 -20.57 20.56
N PRO A 213 22.10 -19.81 20.70
CA PRO A 213 22.62 -18.96 19.64
C PRO A 213 23.52 -19.74 18.66
N THR A 214 22.95 -20.52 17.74
CA THR A 214 23.66 -20.87 16.50
C THR A 214 22.73 -21.29 15.38
N ARG A 215 22.36 -20.34 14.51
CA ARG A 215 22.59 -20.45 13.06
C ARG A 215 22.07 -19.20 12.35
N ARG A 216 23.01 -18.46 11.77
CA ARG A 216 22.75 -17.46 10.73
C ARG A 216 22.00 -18.18 9.60
N TRP A 217 20.74 -17.80 9.36
CA TRP A 217 19.95 -18.32 8.26
C TRP A 217 20.69 -18.03 6.95
N SER A 218 21.10 -19.09 6.25
CA SER A 218 21.54 -19.03 4.86
C SER A 218 20.45 -19.72 4.04
N PRO A 219 19.89 -19.07 3.00
CA PRO A 219 19.03 -19.76 2.06
C PRO A 219 19.82 -20.94 1.48
N ARG A 220 19.32 -22.15 1.68
CA ARG A 220 19.93 -23.37 1.15
C ARG A 220 19.94 -23.27 -0.37
N LYS A 221 21.10 -22.97 -0.98
CA LYS A 221 21.31 -23.15 -2.41
C LYS A 221 21.00 -24.61 -2.73
N THR A 222 20.03 -24.83 -3.60
CA THR A 222 19.77 -26.11 -4.23
C THR A 222 21.05 -26.58 -4.90
N SER A 223 21.65 -27.65 -4.36
CA SER A 223 22.75 -28.36 -4.97
C SER A 223 22.25 -28.98 -6.28
N ALA A 224 22.63 -28.38 -7.40
CA ALA A 224 22.58 -29.04 -8.70
C ALA A 224 23.52 -30.24 -8.62
N GLY A 225 22.96 -31.44 -8.77
CA GLY A 225 23.72 -32.67 -8.88
C GLY A 225 24.56 -32.64 -10.16
N SER A 226 25.87 -32.71 -9.99
CA SER A 226 26.82 -33.01 -11.06
C SER A 226 26.62 -34.44 -11.53
N SER A 227 26.39 -34.62 -12.83
CA SER A 227 26.78 -35.84 -13.54
C SER A 227 27.40 -35.42 -14.87
N SER A 228 28.69 -35.70 -14.97
CA SER A 228 29.58 -35.51 -16.11
C SER A 228 29.48 -36.69 -17.09
N ALA A 229 29.50 -36.43 -18.39
CA ALA A 229 30.31 -37.17 -19.38
C ALA A 229 30.27 -36.48 -20.76
N GLN A 230 31.42 -36.51 -21.43
CA GLN A 230 31.79 -35.82 -22.67
C GLN A 230 31.35 -36.58 -23.94
N SER A 231 31.14 -35.87 -25.06
CA SER A 231 32.07 -35.85 -26.22
C SER A 231 31.38 -35.68 -27.59
N SER A 232 31.85 -34.63 -28.29
CA SER A 232 32.23 -34.52 -29.71
C SER A 232 31.24 -34.58 -30.89
N ALA A 233 31.39 -33.52 -31.71
CA ALA A 233 31.48 -33.45 -33.17
C ALA A 233 30.21 -33.12 -33.99
N GLY A 234 30.33 -32.13 -34.89
CA GLY A 234 29.51 -32.04 -36.10
C GLY A 234 28.95 -30.66 -36.52
N THR A 235 29.84 -29.74 -36.92
CA THR A 235 29.79 -28.99 -38.21
C THR A 235 28.43 -28.53 -38.81
N CYS A 236 28.23 -27.20 -38.75
CA CYS A 236 27.84 -26.24 -39.82
C CYS A 236 26.43 -26.15 -40.49
N PHE A 237 26.11 -24.86 -40.73
CA PHE A 237 25.43 -24.22 -41.88
C PHE A 237 23.99 -23.66 -41.76
N LEU A 238 23.89 -22.48 -42.37
CA LEU A 238 22.88 -21.42 -42.43
C LEU A 238 21.60 -21.78 -43.19
N HIS A 239 20.47 -21.16 -42.83
CA HIS A 239 19.55 -20.33 -43.66
C HIS A 239 18.21 -20.14 -42.89
N ALA A 240 17.78 -18.92 -42.56
CA ALA A 240 17.09 -17.93 -43.39
C ALA A 240 15.57 -17.91 -43.16
N ILE A 241 15.13 -16.68 -42.90
CA ILE A 241 13.80 -16.07 -42.75
C ILE A 241 12.72 -16.66 -43.69
N SER A 242 11.52 -16.90 -43.16
CA SER A 242 10.30 -16.54 -43.89
C SER A 242 9.10 -16.30 -42.96
N ARG A 243 8.42 -15.18 -43.19
CA ARG A 243 7.18 -14.73 -42.52
C ARG A 243 5.98 -15.47 -43.10
N SER A 244 5.03 -15.89 -42.26
CA SER A 244 3.59 -15.86 -42.58
C SER A 244 2.74 -15.97 -41.31
N THR A 245 1.95 -14.94 -41.01
CA THR A 245 0.66 -15.04 -40.32
C THR A 245 -0.43 -15.29 -41.38
N PRO A 246 -1.74 -15.40 -41.06
CA PRO A 246 -2.41 -15.74 -39.80
C PRO A 246 -3.36 -16.95 -40.01
N VAL A 247 -4.01 -17.48 -38.97
CA VAL A 247 -5.43 -17.91 -39.04
C VAL A 247 -5.99 -18.13 -37.63
N THR A 248 -7.24 -17.74 -37.55
CA THR A 248 -8.18 -17.61 -36.44
C THR A 248 -8.59 -18.92 -35.77
N SER A 249 -8.98 -18.77 -34.49
CA SER A 249 -9.87 -19.63 -33.68
C SER A 249 -9.17 -20.69 -32.82
N THR A 250 -9.11 -20.47 -31.50
CA THR A 250 -9.94 -21.19 -30.50
C THR A 250 -9.66 -20.69 -29.09
N GLU A 251 -10.76 -20.56 -28.34
CA GLU A 251 -10.93 -20.55 -26.88
C GLU A 251 -9.70 -20.85 -26.01
N THR A 252 -9.40 -20.00 -25.02
CA THR A 252 -9.03 -20.47 -23.67
C THR A 252 -9.20 -19.38 -22.61
N LEU A 253 -9.83 -19.77 -21.51
CA LEU A 253 -9.73 -19.15 -20.18
C LEU A 253 -8.28 -18.84 -19.79
N THR A 254 -7.98 -17.59 -19.43
CA THR A 254 -6.89 -17.21 -18.51
C THR A 254 -7.32 -15.93 -17.79
N SER A 255 -7.57 -16.02 -16.50
CA SER A 255 -6.62 -15.79 -15.41
C SER A 255 -6.58 -14.32 -15.02
N LEU A 256 -7.09 -14.09 -13.81
CA LEU A 256 -7.42 -12.82 -13.19
C LEU A 256 -6.30 -12.50 -12.20
N GLU A 257 -5.07 -12.36 -12.69
CA GLU A 257 -3.88 -11.99 -11.93
C GLU A 257 -2.97 -11.26 -12.93
N ASP A 258 -2.90 -9.92 -12.85
CA ASP A 258 -1.83 -9.06 -13.38
C ASP A 258 -2.30 -7.59 -13.45
N ILE A 259 -2.57 -6.96 -12.29
CA ILE A 259 -2.47 -5.50 -12.14
C ILE A 259 -2.00 -5.21 -10.71
N ASP A 260 -0.72 -5.46 -10.43
CA ASP A 260 0.03 -4.80 -9.36
C ASP A 260 1.52 -5.04 -9.59
N ASP A 261 2.08 -4.38 -10.61
CA ASP A 261 3.52 -4.17 -10.69
C ASP A 261 3.80 -2.88 -11.46
N VAL A 262 3.67 -1.73 -10.77
CA VAL A 262 4.53 -0.60 -11.13
C VAL A 262 5.79 -0.82 -10.33
N SER A 263 6.77 -1.43 -10.97
CA SER A 263 8.02 -1.82 -10.33
C SER A 263 8.68 -0.60 -9.67
N GLU A 264 9.22 -0.79 -8.46
CA GLU A 264 10.00 0.20 -7.69
C GLU A 264 11.07 0.91 -8.57
N GLU A 265 11.55 0.22 -9.60
CA GLU A 265 12.49 0.71 -10.60
C GLU A 265 11.93 1.88 -11.44
N VAL A 266 10.62 1.89 -11.75
CA VAL A 266 9.94 3.00 -12.43
C VAL A 266 9.82 4.22 -11.50
N LEU A 267 9.63 3.99 -10.20
CA LEU A 267 9.55 5.06 -9.21
C LEU A 267 10.91 5.74 -9.03
N VAL A 268 12.00 4.95 -8.96
CA VAL A 268 13.38 5.44 -8.88
C VAL A 268 13.78 6.20 -10.16
N GLN A 269 13.40 5.69 -11.34
CA GLN A 269 13.69 6.35 -12.62
C GLN A 269 12.96 7.70 -12.75
N MET A 270 11.70 7.79 -12.29
CA MET A 270 10.95 9.05 -12.32
C MET A 270 11.53 10.12 -11.38
N THR A 271 12.09 9.73 -10.23
CA THR A 271 12.82 10.66 -9.34
C THR A 271 14.14 11.13 -9.94
N GLN A 272 14.89 10.25 -10.62
CA GLN A 272 16.13 10.64 -11.29
C GLN A 272 15.87 11.57 -12.49
N ASP A 273 14.80 11.34 -13.25
CA ASP A 273 14.42 12.19 -14.37
C ASP A 273 13.93 13.57 -13.91
N ALA A 274 13.28 13.65 -12.75
CA ALA A 274 12.88 14.92 -12.14
C ALA A 274 14.09 15.76 -11.65
N GLU A 275 15.10 15.12 -11.06
CA GLU A 275 16.35 15.80 -10.65
C GLU A 275 17.18 16.26 -11.87
N GLN A 276 17.20 15.48 -12.96
CA GLN A 276 17.84 15.87 -14.22
C GLN A 276 17.10 17.01 -14.94
N ALA A 277 15.77 17.07 -14.81
CA ALA A 277 14.98 18.17 -15.36
C ALA A 277 15.21 19.49 -14.57
N ALA A 278 15.34 19.40 -13.24
CA ALA A 278 15.62 20.56 -12.40
C ALA A 278 17.01 21.16 -12.67
N THR A 279 18.03 20.32 -12.83
CA THR A 279 19.40 20.77 -13.16
C THR A 279 19.52 21.38 -14.56
N ARG A 280 18.71 20.94 -15.54
CA ARG A 280 18.64 21.54 -16.87
C ARG A 280 17.96 22.92 -16.90
N GLN A 281 16.99 23.18 -16.02
CA GLN A 281 16.36 24.50 -15.92
C GLN A 281 17.28 25.52 -15.23
N GLU A 282 18.05 25.09 -14.22
CA GLU A 282 18.99 25.97 -13.51
C GLU A 282 20.16 26.43 -14.42
N GLY A 283 20.68 25.53 -15.27
CA GLY A 283 21.73 25.88 -16.25
C GLY A 283 21.26 26.84 -17.35
N ARG A 284 19.96 26.86 -17.66
CA ARG A 284 19.37 27.75 -18.68
C ARG A 284 19.07 29.16 -18.15
N ARG A 285 19.09 29.32 -16.81
CA ARG A 285 18.84 30.60 -16.13
C ARG A 285 20.13 31.41 -15.89
N LEU A 286 21.30 30.77 -16.03
CA LEU A 286 22.63 31.38 -15.86
C LEU A 286 23.29 31.82 -17.19
N THR A 287 22.57 31.74 -18.31
CA THR A 287 23.06 32.11 -19.66
C THR A 287 22.24 33.20 -20.35
N VAL A 288 21.57 34.06 -19.56
CA VAL A 288 20.94 35.30 -20.05
C VAL A 288 21.52 36.48 -19.28
#